data_AF-A0AAP9KW92-F1
#
_entry.id   AF-A0AAP9KW92-F1
#
_cell.length_a   1.000
_cell.length_b   1.000
_cell.length_c   1.000
_cell.angle_alpha   90.00
_cell.angle_beta   90.00
_cell.angle_gamma   90.00
#
_symmetry.space_group_name_H-M   'P 1'
#
loop_
_entity.id
_entity.type
_entity.pdbx_description
1 polymer ?
#
loop_
_entity_poly.entity_id
_entity_poly.type
_entity_poly.pdbx_seq_one_letter_code
_entity_poly.pdbx_strand_id
1 'polypeptide(L)'
;MKRRKLVLISLAVVVVIAALIFGVARHNKTQAEQAIQARNAKVDQTLTAIRAQHKKNVALKDDAKRLQALANLETRSEAYSLRADRKQPVIALYKELINKEKAYFTDKNQKSLKKNKLTDDQLKDIKKKDLQAKLAGLNALTDVLNTQRDIVYTDKNFKTLSTEIQHLSERYAERLRQMTQDEGQASQPAESSNTASESQSQQDQTDQSASAIC
;
A
#
# COMPACT_ATOMS: atom_id res chain seq x y z
N MET A 1 12.10 -56.95 -73.93
CA MET A 1 11.10 -56.06 -73.28
C MET A 1 10.99 -56.21 -71.76
N LYS A 2 10.81 -57.42 -71.18
CA LYS A 2 10.47 -57.64 -69.75
C LYS A 2 11.24 -56.76 -68.73
N ARG A 3 12.58 -56.72 -68.76
CA ARG A 3 13.39 -55.92 -67.80
C ARG A 3 13.06 -54.42 -67.77
N ARG A 4 12.81 -53.77 -68.92
CA ARG A 4 12.48 -52.32 -68.96
C ARG A 4 11.13 -52.01 -68.31
N LYS A 5 10.11 -52.87 -68.48
CA LYS A 5 8.81 -52.70 -67.77
C LYS A 5 8.96 -52.86 -66.26
N LEU A 6 9.79 -53.82 -65.82
CA LEU A 6 10.05 -54.07 -64.39
C LEU A 6 10.71 -52.86 -63.70
N VAL A 7 11.71 -52.23 -64.34
CA VAL A 7 12.37 -51.01 -63.85
C VAL A 7 11.41 -49.81 -63.75
N LEU A 8 10.52 -49.63 -64.75
CA LEU A 8 9.51 -48.56 -64.72
C LEU A 8 8.49 -48.77 -63.58
N ILE A 9 8.08 -50.02 -63.32
CA ILE A 9 7.18 -50.35 -62.20
C ILE A 9 7.85 -50.09 -60.85
N SER A 10 9.12 -50.50 -60.66
CA SER A 10 9.84 -50.23 -59.41
C SER A 10 10.04 -48.73 -59.17
N LEU A 11 10.32 -47.94 -60.22
CA LEU A 11 10.45 -46.49 -60.10
C LEU A 11 9.12 -45.83 -59.69
N ALA A 12 7.99 -46.26 -60.29
CA ALA A 12 6.66 -45.75 -59.93
C ALA A 12 6.30 -46.04 -58.46
N VAL A 13 6.61 -47.24 -57.96
CA VAL A 13 6.37 -47.61 -56.55
C VAL A 13 7.20 -46.73 -55.59
N VAL A 14 8.47 -46.46 -55.91
CA VAL A 14 9.32 -45.57 -55.09
C VAL A 14 8.77 -44.14 -55.05
N VAL A 15 8.27 -43.61 -56.17
CA VAL A 15 7.65 -42.27 -56.23
C VAL A 15 6.37 -42.20 -55.38
N VAL A 16 5.51 -43.24 -55.41
CA VAL A 16 4.30 -43.29 -54.56
C VAL A 16 4.66 -43.36 -53.08
N ILE A 17 5.65 -44.18 -52.69
CA ILE A 17 6.10 -44.27 -51.29
C ILE A 17 6.67 -42.93 -50.81
N ALA A 18 7.49 -42.26 -51.63
CA ALA A 18 8.03 -40.93 -51.30
C ALA A 18 6.92 -39.87 -51.15
N ALA A 19 5.90 -39.89 -52.04
CA ALA A 19 4.77 -38.99 -51.97
C ALA A 19 3.91 -39.20 -50.70
N LEU A 20 3.70 -40.46 -50.28
CA LEU A 20 2.99 -40.80 -49.05
C LEU A 20 3.76 -40.33 -47.81
N ILE A 21 5.06 -40.59 -47.73
CA ILE A 21 5.92 -40.14 -46.61
C ILE A 21 5.92 -38.61 -46.52
N PHE A 22 6.09 -37.91 -47.64
CA PHE A 22 6.10 -36.45 -47.68
C PHE A 22 4.72 -35.86 -47.34
N GLY A 23 3.64 -36.49 -47.80
CA GLY A 23 2.26 -36.11 -47.48
C GLY A 23 1.96 -36.20 -45.97
N VAL A 24 2.30 -37.32 -45.34
CA VAL A 24 2.12 -37.52 -43.89
C VAL A 24 2.98 -36.54 -43.09
N ALA A 25 4.25 -36.35 -43.46
CA ALA A 25 5.14 -35.41 -42.79
C ALA A 25 4.63 -33.96 -42.89
N ARG A 26 4.13 -33.54 -44.06
CA ARG A 26 3.56 -32.20 -44.27
C ARG A 26 2.25 -32.03 -43.49
N HIS A 27 1.36 -33.02 -43.51
CA HIS A 27 0.08 -32.98 -42.81
C HIS A 27 0.28 -32.90 -41.28
N ASN A 28 1.17 -33.71 -40.70
CA ASN A 28 1.51 -33.62 -39.27
C ASN A 28 2.12 -32.25 -38.91
N LYS A 29 2.98 -31.68 -39.77
CA LYS A 29 3.54 -30.34 -39.56
C LYS A 29 2.44 -29.26 -39.56
N THR A 30 1.52 -29.28 -40.53
CA THR A 30 0.42 -28.31 -40.60
C THR A 30 -0.55 -28.45 -39.40
N GLN A 31 -0.85 -29.67 -38.93
CA GLN A 31 -1.65 -29.84 -37.71
C GLN A 31 -0.91 -29.34 -36.46
N ALA A 32 0.40 -29.55 -36.35
CA ALA A 32 1.20 -29.02 -35.25
C ALA A 32 1.24 -27.49 -35.25
N GLU A 33 1.39 -26.86 -36.43
CA GLU A 33 1.35 -25.40 -36.60
C GLU A 33 -0.02 -24.83 -36.23
N GLN A 34 -1.11 -25.44 -36.67
CA GLN A 34 -2.48 -25.06 -36.27
C GLN A 34 -2.72 -25.22 -34.75
N ALA A 35 -2.22 -26.30 -34.14
CA ALA A 35 -2.32 -26.52 -32.70
C ALA A 35 -1.50 -25.49 -31.89
N ILE A 36 -0.35 -25.04 -32.41
CA ILE A 36 0.43 -23.94 -31.82
C ILE A 36 -0.33 -22.61 -31.94
N GLN A 37 -0.85 -22.28 -33.12
CA GLN A 37 -1.66 -21.06 -33.34
C GLN A 37 -2.88 -21.02 -32.41
N ALA A 38 -3.64 -22.12 -32.31
CA ALA A 38 -4.80 -22.22 -31.43
C ALA A 38 -4.44 -22.13 -29.93
N ARG A 39 -3.25 -22.62 -29.53
CA ARG A 39 -2.74 -22.45 -28.16
C ARG A 39 -2.35 -20.99 -27.87
N ASN A 40 -1.71 -20.31 -28.82
CA ASN A 40 -1.32 -18.91 -28.69
C ASN A 40 -2.54 -17.99 -28.63
N ALA A 41 -3.51 -18.18 -29.53
CA ALA A 41 -4.77 -17.42 -29.53
C ALA A 41 -5.53 -17.51 -28.19
N LYS A 42 -5.52 -18.68 -27.52
CA LYS A 42 -6.10 -18.83 -26.17
C LYS A 42 -5.32 -18.06 -25.10
N VAL A 43 -4.00 -17.92 -25.23
CA VAL A 43 -3.20 -17.04 -24.36
C VAL A 43 -3.56 -15.58 -24.60
N ASP A 44 -3.62 -15.13 -25.85
CA ASP A 44 -3.91 -13.73 -26.19
C ASP A 44 -5.34 -13.32 -25.77
N GLN A 45 -6.31 -14.21 -25.92
CA GLN A 45 -7.67 -14.04 -25.37
C GLN A 45 -7.64 -13.91 -23.83
N THR A 46 -6.87 -14.75 -23.15
CA THR A 46 -6.73 -14.73 -21.68
C THR A 46 -6.09 -13.41 -21.20
N LEU A 47 -4.99 -12.98 -21.84
CA LEU A 47 -4.32 -11.70 -21.56
C LEU A 47 -5.25 -10.51 -21.80
N THR A 48 -6.03 -10.55 -22.89
CA THR A 48 -7.01 -9.51 -23.24
C THR A 48 -8.14 -9.41 -22.23
N ALA A 49 -8.70 -10.56 -21.80
CA ALA A 49 -9.74 -10.59 -20.78
C ALA A 49 -9.26 -10.02 -19.44
N ILE A 50 -8.05 -10.40 -18.99
CA ILE A 50 -7.45 -9.89 -17.75
C ILE A 50 -7.24 -8.37 -17.83
N ARG A 51 -6.68 -7.85 -18.94
CA ARG A 51 -6.50 -6.40 -19.15
C ARG A 51 -7.84 -5.65 -19.20
N ALA A 52 -8.86 -6.21 -19.84
CA ALA A 52 -10.20 -5.63 -19.92
C ALA A 52 -10.89 -5.57 -18.54
N GLN A 53 -10.78 -6.62 -17.72
CA GLN A 53 -11.28 -6.62 -16.34
C GLN A 53 -10.52 -5.60 -15.49
N HIS A 54 -9.18 -5.59 -15.56
CA HIS A 54 -8.35 -4.63 -14.84
C HIS A 54 -8.69 -3.17 -15.19
N LYS A 55 -8.92 -2.85 -16.47
CA LYS A 55 -9.33 -1.51 -16.91
C LYS A 55 -10.65 -1.07 -16.26
N LYS A 56 -11.61 -1.98 -16.06
CA LYS A 56 -12.85 -1.69 -15.31
C LYS A 56 -12.58 -1.44 -13.82
N ASN A 57 -11.72 -2.26 -13.20
CA ASN A 57 -11.36 -2.13 -11.79
C ASN A 57 -10.65 -0.79 -11.49
N VAL A 58 -9.73 -0.35 -12.35
CA VAL A 58 -9.01 0.93 -12.20
C VAL A 58 -9.90 2.15 -12.43
N ALA A 59 -11.01 2.01 -13.18
CA ALA A 59 -11.99 3.08 -13.36
C ALA A 59 -12.87 3.33 -12.12
N LEU A 60 -12.76 2.49 -11.08
CA LEU A 60 -13.44 2.70 -9.81
C LEU A 60 -12.81 3.90 -9.07
N LYS A 61 -13.63 4.93 -8.81
CA LYS A 61 -13.27 6.07 -7.93
C LYS A 61 -13.32 5.73 -6.43
N ASP A 62 -13.68 4.50 -6.10
CA ASP A 62 -13.93 3.98 -4.77
C ASP A 62 -12.77 3.08 -4.34
N ASP A 63 -12.00 3.53 -3.34
CA ASP A 63 -10.80 2.82 -2.86
C ASP A 63 -11.12 1.45 -2.28
N ALA A 64 -12.26 1.29 -1.58
CA ALA A 64 -12.62 0.03 -0.94
C ALA A 64 -13.00 -1.02 -2.01
N LYS A 65 -13.80 -0.62 -3.01
CA LYS A 65 -14.11 -1.50 -4.16
C LYS A 65 -12.86 -1.79 -4.99
N ARG A 66 -11.93 -0.85 -5.12
CA ARG A 66 -10.66 -1.07 -5.83
C ARG A 66 -9.70 -1.99 -5.05
N LEU A 67 -9.66 -1.89 -3.72
CA LEU A 67 -8.89 -2.78 -2.85
C LEU A 67 -9.44 -4.21 -2.89
N GLN A 68 -10.77 -4.35 -2.83
CA GLN A 68 -11.45 -5.63 -3.06
C GLN A 68 -11.13 -6.20 -4.46
N ALA A 69 -11.07 -5.33 -5.49
CA ALA A 69 -10.72 -5.73 -6.84
C ALA A 69 -9.24 -6.17 -7.01
N LEU A 70 -8.33 -5.62 -6.19
CA LEU A 70 -6.94 -6.06 -6.05
C LEU A 70 -6.86 -7.43 -5.35
N ALA A 71 -7.48 -7.61 -4.18
CA ALA A 71 -7.48 -8.92 -3.50
C ALA A 71 -8.02 -10.03 -4.42
N ASN A 72 -9.13 -9.76 -5.12
CA ASN A 72 -9.68 -10.67 -6.13
C ASN A 72 -8.70 -10.93 -7.32
N LEU A 73 -7.82 -9.99 -7.67
CA LEU A 73 -6.79 -10.17 -8.69
C LEU A 73 -5.67 -11.09 -8.20
N GLU A 74 -5.29 -10.99 -6.93
CA GLU A 74 -4.30 -11.87 -6.29
C GLU A 74 -4.82 -13.31 -6.22
N THR A 75 -6.04 -13.53 -5.71
CA THR A 75 -6.67 -14.87 -5.69
C THR A 75 -6.77 -15.50 -7.09
N ARG A 76 -7.06 -14.71 -8.13
CA ARG A 76 -7.05 -15.21 -9.53
C ARG A 76 -5.65 -15.51 -10.05
N SER A 77 -4.63 -14.75 -9.64
CA SER A 77 -3.23 -15.02 -9.96
C SER A 77 -2.74 -16.33 -9.32
N GLU A 78 -3.02 -16.52 -8.03
CA GLU A 78 -2.70 -17.73 -7.27
C GLU A 78 -3.37 -18.96 -7.89
N ALA A 79 -4.70 -18.93 -8.04
CA ALA A 79 -5.46 -20.01 -8.67
C ALA A 79 -4.98 -20.32 -10.10
N TYR A 80 -4.58 -19.31 -10.88
CA TYR A 80 -3.99 -19.54 -12.19
C TYR A 80 -2.58 -20.14 -12.13
N SER A 81 -1.76 -19.74 -11.16
CA SER A 81 -0.38 -20.24 -10.99
C SER A 81 -0.31 -21.71 -10.54
N LEU A 82 -1.37 -22.23 -9.93
CA LEU A 82 -1.51 -23.65 -9.57
C LEU A 82 -1.92 -24.54 -10.75
N ARG A 83 -2.41 -23.99 -11.87
CA ARG A 83 -2.89 -24.78 -13.01
C ARG A 83 -1.78 -25.59 -13.70
N ALA A 84 -2.10 -26.81 -14.11
CA ALA A 84 -1.22 -27.65 -14.92
C ALA A 84 -0.94 -27.03 -16.32
N ASP A 85 -1.91 -26.35 -16.91
CA ASP A 85 -1.79 -25.73 -18.22
C ASP A 85 -1.32 -24.27 -18.19
N ARG A 86 -0.85 -23.75 -17.04
CA ARG A 86 -0.43 -22.36 -16.86
C ARG A 86 0.60 -21.88 -17.89
N LYS A 87 0.64 -20.57 -18.13
CA LYS A 87 1.47 -19.92 -19.15
C LYS A 87 2.16 -18.69 -18.57
N GLN A 88 3.49 -18.61 -18.74
CA GLN A 88 4.32 -17.56 -18.16
C GLN A 88 3.90 -16.12 -18.53
N PRO A 89 3.49 -15.80 -19.77
CA PRO A 89 2.99 -14.45 -20.10
C PRO A 89 1.78 -14.00 -19.27
N VAL A 90 0.91 -14.94 -18.88
CA VAL A 90 -0.27 -14.66 -18.06
C VAL A 90 0.11 -14.46 -16.59
N ILE A 91 1.06 -15.25 -16.07
CA ILE A 91 1.62 -15.06 -14.71
C ILE A 91 2.36 -13.71 -14.62
N ALA A 92 3.14 -13.37 -15.65
CA ALA A 92 3.82 -12.08 -15.75
C ALA A 92 2.82 -10.90 -15.76
N LEU A 93 1.75 -10.99 -16.56
CA LEU A 93 0.69 -9.98 -16.58
C LEU A 93 -0.01 -9.84 -15.22
N TYR A 94 -0.35 -10.94 -14.53
CA TYR A 94 -0.92 -10.85 -13.20
C TYR A 94 0.04 -10.12 -12.23
N LYS A 95 1.32 -10.47 -12.23
CA LYS A 95 2.34 -9.80 -11.38
C LYS A 95 2.51 -8.31 -11.71
N GLU A 96 2.53 -7.95 -13.00
CA GLU A 96 2.57 -6.56 -13.46
C GLU A 96 1.40 -5.75 -12.89
N LEU A 97 0.19 -6.26 -13.04
CA LEU A 97 -1.04 -5.58 -12.66
C LEU A 97 -1.21 -5.51 -11.13
N ILE A 98 -0.90 -6.59 -10.40
CA ILE A 98 -0.91 -6.60 -8.93
C ILE A 98 0.08 -5.56 -8.39
N ASN A 99 1.31 -5.52 -8.91
CA ASN A 99 2.30 -4.52 -8.49
C ASN A 99 1.83 -3.09 -8.78
N LYS A 100 1.16 -2.86 -9.92
CA LYS A 100 0.63 -1.55 -10.31
C LYS A 100 -0.49 -1.05 -9.39
N GLU A 101 -1.36 -1.94 -8.95
CA GLU A 101 -2.44 -1.62 -8.02
C GLU A 101 -1.93 -1.45 -6.58
N LYS A 102 -0.97 -2.26 -6.13
CA LYS A 102 -0.27 -2.01 -4.84
C LYS A 102 0.44 -0.66 -4.87
N ALA A 103 1.12 -0.32 -5.97
CA ALA A 103 1.76 0.98 -6.16
C ALA A 103 0.77 2.15 -6.06
N TYR A 104 -0.44 2.04 -6.64
CA TYR A 104 -1.48 3.07 -6.50
C TYR A 104 -1.80 3.37 -5.03
N PHE A 105 -2.00 2.33 -4.21
CA PHE A 105 -2.29 2.49 -2.78
C PHE A 105 -1.08 3.02 -2.00
N THR A 106 0.12 2.46 -2.20
CA THR A 106 1.32 2.95 -1.50
C THR A 106 1.63 4.40 -1.83
N ASP A 107 1.49 4.81 -3.09
CA ASP A 107 1.66 6.20 -3.53
C ASP A 107 0.68 7.15 -2.83
N LYS A 108 -0.59 6.75 -2.74
CA LYS A 108 -1.66 7.53 -2.12
C LYS A 108 -1.40 7.72 -0.63
N ASN A 109 -1.00 6.64 0.04
CA ASN A 109 -0.67 6.64 1.47
C ASN A 109 0.60 7.46 1.76
N GLN A 110 1.65 7.34 0.94
CA GLN A 110 2.84 8.18 1.04
C GLN A 110 2.54 9.67 0.80
N LYS A 111 1.63 10.00 -0.13
CA LYS A 111 1.17 11.38 -0.36
C LYS A 111 0.39 11.91 0.84
N SER A 112 -0.43 11.08 1.51
CA SER A 112 -1.10 11.44 2.76
C SER A 112 -0.10 11.68 3.90
N LEU A 113 0.87 10.78 4.10
CA LEU A 113 1.94 10.96 5.08
C LEU A 113 2.72 12.26 4.82
N LYS A 114 3.18 12.50 3.58
CA LYS A 114 3.91 13.73 3.21
C LYS A 114 3.09 15.01 3.39
N LYS A 115 1.75 14.95 3.25
CA LYS A 115 0.85 16.08 3.52
C LYS A 115 0.74 16.39 5.02
N ASN A 116 0.78 15.36 5.87
CA ASN A 116 0.53 15.49 7.31
C ASN A 116 1.81 15.57 8.16
N LYS A 117 2.94 15.10 7.64
CA LYS A 117 4.27 15.24 8.26
C LYS A 117 4.73 16.71 8.20
N LEU A 118 5.21 17.19 9.35
CA LEU A 118 5.82 18.49 9.59
C LEU A 118 7.32 18.30 9.87
N THR A 119 8.13 19.32 9.57
CA THR A 119 9.48 19.45 10.15
C THR A 119 9.40 19.92 11.62
N ASP A 120 10.53 19.85 12.33
CA ASP A 120 10.64 20.29 13.72
C ASP A 120 10.31 21.78 13.90
N ASP A 121 10.75 22.64 12.98
CA ASP A 121 10.44 24.07 13.02
C ASP A 121 8.98 24.35 12.67
N GLN A 122 8.43 23.66 11.67
CA GLN A 122 7.00 23.71 11.38
C GLN A 122 6.14 23.27 12.57
N LEU A 123 6.61 22.34 13.41
CA LEU A 123 5.90 21.89 14.61
C LEU A 123 5.98 22.88 15.79
N LYS A 124 6.98 23.77 15.83
CA LYS A 124 7.05 24.86 16.83
C LYS A 124 5.98 25.91 16.54
N ASP A 125 5.91 26.35 15.28
CA ASP A 125 5.20 27.57 14.86
C ASP A 125 3.77 27.33 14.32
N ILE A 126 3.38 26.06 14.11
CA ILE A 126 2.03 25.71 13.63
C ILE A 126 0.95 26.08 14.64
N LYS A 127 -0.17 26.61 14.13
CA LYS A 127 -1.34 26.94 14.95
C LYS A 127 -2.05 25.68 15.44
N LYS A 128 -2.59 25.72 16.65
CA LYS A 128 -3.33 24.62 17.32
C LYS A 128 -4.34 23.91 16.41
N LYS A 129 -5.18 24.67 15.70
CA LYS A 129 -6.18 24.15 14.75
C LYS A 129 -5.56 23.37 13.57
N ASP A 130 -4.46 23.89 13.03
CA ASP A 130 -3.79 23.26 11.89
C ASP A 130 -3.06 21.98 12.34
N LEU A 131 -2.46 21.98 13.54
CA LEU A 131 -1.85 20.79 14.15
C LEU A 131 -2.88 19.70 14.48
N GLN A 132 -4.07 20.07 14.97
CA GLN A 132 -5.21 19.15 15.11
C GLN A 132 -5.60 18.52 13.77
N ALA A 133 -5.64 19.30 12.68
CA ALA A 133 -5.95 18.78 11.34
C ALA A 133 -4.85 17.83 10.81
N LYS A 134 -3.57 18.07 11.14
CA LYS A 134 -2.45 17.17 10.82
C LYS A 134 -2.56 15.84 11.57
N LEU A 135 -2.86 15.88 12.87
CA LEU A 135 -3.07 14.69 13.70
C LEU A 135 -4.27 13.86 13.23
N ALA A 136 -5.42 14.51 12.95
CA ALA A 136 -6.58 13.83 12.37
C ALA A 136 -6.27 13.17 11.02
N GLY A 137 -5.44 13.82 10.19
CA GLY A 137 -4.95 13.27 8.93
C GLY A 137 -4.00 12.08 9.08
N LEU A 138 -3.24 11.99 10.18
CA LEU A 138 -2.43 10.81 10.50
C LEU A 138 -3.30 9.66 11.01
N ASN A 139 -4.26 9.93 11.90
CA ASN A 139 -5.20 8.91 12.40
C ASN A 139 -5.99 8.26 11.25
N ALA A 140 -6.57 9.07 10.34
CA ALA A 140 -7.25 8.55 9.16
C ALA A 140 -6.33 7.77 8.20
N LEU A 141 -5.01 8.03 8.20
CA LEU A 141 -4.04 7.24 7.46
C LEU A 141 -3.76 5.89 8.15
N THR A 142 -3.72 5.84 9.48
CA THR A 142 -3.62 4.59 10.26
C THR A 142 -4.80 3.66 9.95
N ASP A 143 -6.03 4.17 9.92
CA ASP A 143 -7.24 3.39 9.59
C ASP A 143 -7.18 2.81 8.16
N VAL A 144 -6.75 3.65 7.20
CA VAL A 144 -6.53 3.24 5.80
C VAL A 144 -5.45 2.18 5.68
N LEU A 145 -4.35 2.29 6.43
CA LEU A 145 -3.28 1.28 6.44
C LEU A 145 -3.72 -0.03 7.07
N ASN A 146 -4.45 0.02 8.20
CA ASN A 146 -5.02 -1.17 8.84
C ASN A 146 -5.94 -1.93 7.88
N THR A 147 -6.80 -1.20 7.15
CA THR A 147 -7.70 -1.77 6.12
C THR A 147 -6.94 -2.40 4.94
N GLN A 148 -5.77 -1.86 4.60
CA GLN A 148 -4.97 -2.30 3.46
C GLN A 148 -3.87 -3.30 3.81
N ARG A 149 -3.61 -3.56 5.10
CA ARG A 149 -2.44 -4.25 5.65
C ARG A 149 -2.01 -5.46 4.83
N ASP A 150 -2.84 -6.51 4.84
CA ASP A 150 -2.45 -7.84 4.33
C ASP A 150 -2.63 -7.97 2.80
N ILE A 151 -3.16 -6.93 2.15
CA ILE A 151 -3.37 -6.87 0.68
C ILE A 151 -2.29 -6.01 0.02
N VAL A 152 -1.99 -4.82 0.55
CA VAL A 152 -1.08 -3.85 -0.12
C VAL A 152 0.36 -4.01 0.36
N TYR A 153 0.58 -4.43 1.60
CA TYR A 153 1.89 -4.38 2.26
C TYR A 153 2.46 -5.77 2.57
N THR A 154 3.77 -5.81 2.81
CA THR A 154 4.41 -6.88 3.58
C THR A 154 4.43 -6.47 5.06
N ASP A 155 4.43 -7.43 6.00
CA ASP A 155 4.49 -7.12 7.45
C ASP A 155 5.61 -6.13 7.80
N LYS A 156 6.79 -6.26 7.16
CA LYS A 156 7.91 -5.35 7.36
C LYS A 156 7.56 -3.92 6.93
N ASN A 157 7.06 -3.75 5.71
CA ASN A 157 6.75 -2.42 5.16
C ASN A 157 5.57 -1.77 5.88
N PHE A 158 4.56 -2.57 6.28
CA PHE A 158 3.45 -2.12 7.12
C PHE A 158 3.94 -1.62 8.48
N LYS A 159 4.73 -2.43 9.20
CA LYS A 159 5.26 -2.07 10.52
C LYS A 159 6.10 -0.80 10.47
N THR A 160 7.05 -0.69 9.54
CA THR A 160 7.88 0.52 9.39
C THR A 160 7.04 1.78 9.18
N LEU A 161 6.04 1.73 8.30
CA LEU A 161 5.18 2.87 8.00
C LEU A 161 4.22 3.20 9.16
N SER A 162 3.65 2.18 9.80
CA SER A 162 2.76 2.35 10.96
C SER A 162 3.50 2.97 12.15
N THR A 163 4.75 2.55 12.42
CA THR A 163 5.57 3.12 13.50
C THR A 163 5.98 4.57 13.22
N GLU A 164 6.28 4.94 11.96
CA GLU A 164 6.52 6.34 11.60
C GLU A 164 5.27 7.22 11.87
N ILE A 165 4.09 6.76 11.46
CA ILE A 165 2.83 7.47 11.66
C ILE A 165 2.47 7.57 13.15
N GLN A 166 2.68 6.49 13.91
CA GLN A 166 2.46 6.48 15.35
C GLN A 166 3.33 7.54 16.05
N HIS A 167 4.64 7.55 15.84
CA HIS A 167 5.53 8.52 16.49
C HIS A 167 5.23 9.98 16.10
N LEU A 168 4.83 10.24 14.85
CA LEU A 168 4.36 11.56 14.44
C LEU A 168 3.06 11.95 15.17
N SER A 169 2.13 11.01 15.33
CA SER A 169 0.84 11.24 16.00
C SER A 169 1.02 11.50 17.51
N GLU A 170 1.84 10.69 18.18
CA GLU A 170 2.25 10.86 19.58
C GLU A 170 2.87 12.25 19.81
N ARG A 171 3.83 12.64 18.95
CA ARG A 171 4.50 13.94 19.02
C ARG A 171 3.55 15.12 18.82
N TYR A 172 2.55 14.99 17.95
CA TYR A 172 1.57 16.05 17.69
C TYR A 172 0.51 16.15 18.79
N ALA A 173 0.08 15.02 19.35
CA ALA A 173 -0.79 14.99 20.52
C ALA A 173 -0.13 15.67 21.74
N GLU A 174 1.17 15.40 21.96
CA GLU A 174 1.93 16.02 23.05
C GLU A 174 2.10 17.54 22.85
N ARG A 175 2.46 18.00 21.64
CA ARG A 175 2.56 19.44 21.36
C ARG A 175 1.21 20.16 21.50
N LEU A 176 0.09 19.51 21.17
CA LEU A 176 -1.26 20.04 21.41
C LEU A 176 -1.62 20.13 22.91
N ARG A 177 -1.15 19.18 23.72
CA ARG A 177 -1.30 19.21 25.18
C ARG A 177 -0.56 20.42 25.77
N GLN A 178 0.70 20.62 25.37
CA GLN A 178 1.53 21.76 25.77
C GLN A 178 0.88 23.10 25.39
N MET A 179 0.49 23.29 24.12
CA MET A 179 -0.23 24.51 23.68
C MET A 179 -1.48 24.81 24.52
N THR A 180 -2.17 23.79 25.04
CA THR A 180 -3.36 23.96 25.89
C THR A 180 -3.02 24.31 27.33
N GLN A 181 -1.85 23.89 27.83
CA GLN A 181 -1.32 24.29 29.14
C GLN A 181 -0.78 25.73 29.10
N ASP A 182 -0.06 26.09 28.02
CA ASP A 182 0.44 27.44 27.75
C ASP A 182 -0.72 28.47 27.75
N GLU A 183 -1.80 28.18 27.00
CA GLU A 183 -3.03 28.98 26.97
C GLU A 183 -3.70 29.10 28.35
N GLY A 184 -3.70 28.01 29.13
CA GLY A 184 -4.31 27.98 30.47
C GLY A 184 -3.55 28.83 31.49
N GLN A 185 -2.21 28.77 31.48
CA GLN A 185 -1.38 29.59 32.37
C GLN A 185 -1.39 31.07 31.98
N ALA A 186 -1.34 31.38 30.68
CA ALA A 186 -1.46 32.75 30.19
C ALA A 186 -2.83 33.40 30.44
N SER A 187 -3.85 32.60 30.78
CA SER A 187 -5.21 33.06 31.12
C SER A 187 -5.45 33.26 32.61
N GLN A 188 -4.49 32.94 33.49
CA GLN A 188 -4.60 33.29 34.91
C GLN A 188 -4.29 34.78 35.11
N PRO A 189 -5.17 35.56 35.77
CA PRO A 189 -4.80 36.90 36.21
C PRO A 189 -3.60 36.81 37.16
N ALA A 190 -2.65 37.73 37.03
CA ALA A 190 -1.63 37.93 38.05
C ALA A 190 -2.28 38.61 39.26
N GLU A 191 -2.86 37.81 40.17
CA GLU A 191 -3.33 38.31 41.46
C GLU A 191 -2.17 39.02 42.17
N SER A 192 -2.37 40.30 42.42
CA SER A 192 -1.27 41.20 42.74
C SER A 192 -0.83 41.01 44.19
N SER A 193 0.32 40.35 44.37
CA SER A 193 1.03 40.20 45.65
C SER A 193 1.61 41.54 46.17
N ASN A 194 0.79 42.60 46.21
CA ASN A 194 1.10 43.87 46.86
C ASN A 194 0.80 43.76 48.36
N THR A 195 1.61 42.97 49.06
CA THR A 195 1.75 43.08 50.52
C THR A 195 3.12 43.69 50.80
N ALA A 196 3.18 45.02 50.83
CA ALA A 196 4.41 45.73 51.17
C ALA A 196 4.68 45.63 52.68
N SER A 197 5.88 45.20 53.05
CA SER A 197 6.30 45.14 54.45
C SER A 197 6.71 46.52 54.97
N GLU A 198 5.83 47.18 55.72
CA GLU A 198 6.22 48.31 56.58
C GLU A 198 6.67 47.78 57.96
N SER A 199 7.95 47.41 58.05
CA SER A 199 8.62 47.16 59.32
C SER A 199 9.29 48.45 59.82
N GLN A 200 8.67 49.15 60.76
CA GLN A 200 9.42 50.13 61.56
C GLN A 200 9.04 50.07 63.04
N SER A 201 10.06 49.83 63.86
CA SER A 201 9.98 49.60 65.29
C SER A 201 10.08 50.90 66.09
N GLN A 202 9.31 51.01 67.17
CA GLN A 202 9.85 51.64 68.38
C GLN A 202 9.33 50.96 69.65
N GLN A 203 9.94 51.34 70.77
CA GLN A 203 10.10 50.54 71.98
C GLN A 203 9.78 51.42 73.17
N ASP A 204 9.05 50.91 74.16
CA ASP A 204 9.11 51.47 75.52
C ASP A 204 8.84 50.41 76.61
N GLN A 205 9.19 50.78 77.84
CA GLN A 205 9.07 50.04 79.09
C GLN A 205 7.73 50.44 79.78
N THR A 206 7.22 49.93 80.91
CA THR A 206 7.59 48.98 81.99
C THR A 206 6.23 48.48 82.61
N ASP A 207 6.04 47.64 83.64
CA ASP A 207 6.89 46.91 84.59
C ASP A 207 6.14 45.70 85.22
N GLN A 208 6.81 44.99 86.14
CA GLN A 208 6.29 44.27 87.32
C GLN A 208 4.80 43.88 87.43
N SER A 209 4.56 42.59 87.62
CA SER A 209 3.90 42.06 88.84
C SER A 209 4.18 40.56 89.02
N ALA A 210 4.35 40.10 90.27
CA ALA A 210 4.71 38.72 90.58
C ALA A 210 3.79 38.07 91.64
N SER A 211 3.25 36.90 91.31
CA SER A 211 2.74 35.84 92.20
C SER A 211 2.35 34.65 91.29
N ALA A 212 2.67 33.37 91.53
CA ALA A 212 2.82 32.58 92.76
C ALA A 212 1.50 32.35 93.51
N ILE A 213 1.26 31.10 93.95
CA ILE A 213 0.01 30.60 94.56
C ILE A 213 -1.13 30.55 93.50
N CYS A 214 -1.78 29.42 93.22
CA CYS A 214 -2.01 28.22 94.03
C CYS A 214 -1.90 26.91 93.23
#